data_AF-A0A660V2C5-F1
#
_entry.id   AF-A0A660V2C5-F1
#
_cell.length_a   1.000
_cell.length_b   1.000
_cell.length_c   1.000
_cell.angle_alpha   90.00
_cell.angle_beta   90.00
_cell.angle_gamma   90.00
#
_symmetry.space_group_name_H-M   'P 1'
#
loop_
_entity.id
_entity.type
_entity.pdbx_description
1 polymer ?
#
loop_
_entity_poly.entity_id
_entity_poly.type
_entity_poly.pdbx_seq_one_letter_code
_entity_poly.pdbx_strand_id
1 'polypeptide(L)' 'MDISQRAAMTFELGDNIRKLAVAGVRSRHPEYDDKKVSMAVMKLMIGDLLFKKVFGDIELEP' A
#
# COMPACT_ATOMS: atom_id res chain seq x y z
N MET A 1 -18.48 22.73 -8.26
CA MET A 1 -17.26 21.90 -8.34
C MET A 1 -17.32 21.14 -9.65
N ASP A 2 -16.35 21.33 -10.53
CA ASP A 2 -16.29 20.63 -11.82
C ASP A 2 -15.68 19.22 -11.69
N ILE A 3 -15.67 18.46 -12.78
CA ILE A 3 -15.14 17.08 -12.79
C ILE A 3 -13.63 17.03 -12.49
N SER A 4 -12.87 18.04 -12.93
CA SER A 4 -11.43 18.13 -12.73
C SER A 4 -11.09 18.32 -11.26
N GLN A 5 -11.81 19.20 -10.57
CA GLN A 5 -11.69 19.43 -9.13
C GLN A 5 -12.05 18.17 -8.34
N ARG A 6 -13.12 17.46 -8.73
CA ARG A 6 -13.50 16.18 -8.11
C ARG A 6 -12.44 15.10 -8.31
N ALA A 7 -11.84 15.03 -9.50
CA ALA A 7 -10.76 14.09 -9.80
C ALA A 7 -9.50 14.41 -8.97
N ALA A 8 -9.13 15.68 -8.86
CA ALA A 8 -7.99 16.11 -8.03
C ALA A 8 -8.15 15.70 -6.56
N MET A 9 -9.32 15.96 -5.97
CA MET A 9 -9.63 15.52 -4.60
C MET A 9 -9.56 14.00 -4.47
N THR A 10 -10.03 13.26 -5.48
CA THR A 10 -10.00 11.79 -5.48
C THR A 10 -8.57 11.26 -5.48
N PHE A 11 -7.68 11.86 -6.27
CA PHE A 11 -6.27 11.47 -6.29
C PHE A 11 -5.55 11.80 -4.98
N GLU A 12 -5.82 12.98 -4.40
CA GLU A 12 -5.29 13.36 -3.09
C GLU A 12 -5.73 12.39 -1.99
N LEU A 13 -7.01 12.01 -1.96
CA LEU A 13 -7.52 11.00 -1.04
C LEU A 13 -6.86 9.64 -1.26
N GLY A 14 -6.62 9.24 -2.51
CA GLY A 14 -5.89 8.01 -2.83
C GLY A 14 -4.46 8.02 -2.29
N ASP A 15 -3.76 9.16 -2.38
CA ASP A 15 -2.43 9.32 -1.81
C ASP A 15 -2.44 9.28 -0.28
N ASN A 16 -3.45 9.88 0.34
CA ASN A 16 -3.62 9.85 1.80
C ASN A 16 -3.86 8.42 2.30
N ILE A 17 -4.68 7.63 1.60
CA ILE A 17 -4.89 6.21 1.94
C ILE A 17 -3.58 5.42 1.85
N ARG A 18 -2.78 5.63 0.80
CA ARG A 18 -1.45 4.99 0.65
C ARG A 18 -0.50 5.35 1.81
N LYS A 19 -0.44 6.63 2.20
CA LYS A 19 0.36 7.07 3.35
C LYS A 19 -0.10 6.44 4.65
N LEU A 20 -1.42 6.35 4.86
CA LEU A 20 -1.99 5.73 6.06
C LEU A 20 -1.65 4.23 6.13
N ALA A 21 -1.71 3.53 4.99
CA ALA A 21 -1.33 2.12 4.90
C ALA A 21 0.15 1.92 5.27
N VAL A 22 1.06 2.74 4.74
CA VAL A 22 2.49 2.73 5.09
C VAL A 22 2.70 2.94 6.58
N ALA A 23 2.06 3.95 7.17
CA ALA A 23 2.17 4.23 8.60
C ALA A 23 1.62 3.06 9.45
N GLY A 24 0.51 2.47 9.03
CA GLY A 24 -0.09 1.30 9.69
C GLY A 24 0.81 0.07 9.64
N VAL A 25 1.47 -0.20 8.51
CA VAL A 25 2.44 -1.31 8.39
C VAL A 25 3.64 -1.06 9.31
N ARG A 26 4.27 0.12 9.25
CA ARG A 26 5.42 0.45 10.11
C ARG A 26 5.09 0.39 11.60
N SER A 27 3.87 0.77 11.98
CA SER A 27 3.40 0.71 13.36
C SER A 27 3.28 -0.74 13.87
N ARG A 28 2.85 -1.67 13.02
CA ARG A 28 2.71 -3.10 13.38
C ARG A 28 4.01 -3.90 13.23
N HIS A 29 4.88 -3.48 12.33
CA HIS A 29 6.14 -4.14 11.98
C HIS A 29 7.31 -3.14 12.04
N PRO A 30 7.74 -2.71 13.24
CA PRO A 30 8.83 -1.74 13.39
C PRO A 30 10.18 -2.23 12.85
N GLU A 31 10.37 -3.55 12.76
CA GLU A 31 11.56 -4.22 12.22
C GLU A 31 11.63 -4.26 10.69
N TYR A 32 10.55 -3.88 9.99
CA TYR A 32 10.54 -3.85 8.54
C TYR A 32 11.37 -2.68 7.99
N ASP A 33 12.28 -2.99 7.08
CA ASP A 33 12.91 -1.99 6.23
C ASP A 33 11.93 -1.42 5.18
N ASP A 34 12.34 -0.38 4.48
CA ASP A 34 11.48 0.29 3.49
C ASP A 34 11.02 -0.63 2.35
N LYS A 35 11.80 -1.67 2.02
CA LYS A 35 11.44 -2.63 0.98
C LYS A 35 10.35 -3.56 1.46
N LYS A 36 10.48 -4.10 2.68
CA LYS A 36 9.44 -4.93 3.33
C LYS A 36 8.15 -4.15 3.55
N VAL A 37 8.24 -2.89 4.00
CA VAL A 37 7.08 -2.01 4.13
C VAL A 37 6.39 -1.84 2.78
N SER A 38 7.15 -1.54 1.72
CA SER A 38 6.59 -1.36 0.38
C SER A 38 5.90 -2.63 -0.14
N MET A 39 6.49 -3.81 0.08
CA MET A 39 5.89 -5.09 -0.31
C MET A 39 4.61 -5.40 0.48
N ALA A 40 4.62 -5.18 1.80
CA ALA A 40 3.44 -5.39 2.65
C ALA A 40 2.28 -4.47 2.25
N VAL A 41 2.56 -3.19 1.99
CA VAL A 41 1.55 -2.24 1.49
C VAL A 41 1.03 -2.66 0.12
N MET A 42 1.90 -3.09 -0.81
CA MET A 42 1.45 -3.59 -2.11
C MET A 42 0.53 -4.80 -1.96
N LYS A 43 0.91 -5.79 -1.14
CA LYS A 43 0.09 -6.97 -0.86
C LYS A 43 -1.28 -6.60 -0.31
N LEU A 44 -1.35 -5.65 0.62
CA LEU A 44 -2.61 -5.13 1.16
C LEU A 44 -3.49 -4.48 0.10
N MET A 45 -2.91 -3.70 -0.83
CA MET A 45 -3.65 -2.92 -1.83
C MET A 45 -4.20 -3.76 -2.98
N ILE A 46 -3.43 -4.74 -3.48
CA ILE A 46 -3.82 -5.54 -4.65
C ILE A 46 -4.35 -6.93 -4.28
N GLY A 47 -4.19 -7.33 -3.02
CA GLY A 47 -4.56 -8.64 -2.50
C GLY A 47 -3.60 -9.77 -2.90
N ASP A 48 -3.75 -10.90 -2.22
CA ASP A 48 -2.82 -12.04 -2.33
C ASP A 48 -2.73 -12.61 -3.75
N LEU A 49 -3.86 -12.73 -4.46
CA LEU A 49 -3.89 -13.31 -5.80
C LEU A 49 -3.00 -12.52 -6.77
N LEU A 50 -3.15 -11.19 -6.81
CA LEU A 50 -2.39 -10.33 -7.71
C LEU A 50 -0.95 -10.19 -7.23
N PHE A 51 -0.73 -10.12 -5.92
CA PHE A 51 0.61 -10.06 -5.35
C PHE A 51 1.44 -11.30 -5.73
N LYS A 52 0.88 -12.51 -5.58
CA LYS A 52 1.55 -13.76 -5.97
C LYS A 52 1.85 -13.85 -7.46
N LYS A 53 0.99 -13.31 -8.32
CA LYS A 53 1.25 -13.26 -9.77
C LYS A 53 2.47 -12.40 -10.13
N VAL A 54 2.79 -11.38 -9.34
CA VAL A 54 3.91 -10.46 -9.60
C VAL A 54 5.18 -10.88 -8.86
N PHE A 55 5.06 -11.32 -7.60
CA PHE A 55 6.18 -11.55 -6.70
C PHE A 55 6.41 -13.04 -6.38
N GLY A 56 5.53 -13.96 -6.80
CA GLY A 56 5.61 -15.38 -6.44
C GLY A 56 5.22 -15.65 -4.98
N ASP A 57 5.68 -16.77 -4.42
CA ASP A 57 5.43 -17.18 -3.03
C ASP A 57 6.43 -16.59 -2.03
N ILE A 58 6.84 -15.33 -2.22
CA ILE A 58 7.68 -14.63 -1.23
C ILE A 58 6.83 -14.38 0.02
N GLU A 59 7.15 -15.09 1.10
CA GLU A 59 6.60 -14.80 2.43
C GLU A 59 7.35 -13.60 3.02
N LEU A 60 6.59 -12.56 3.35
CA LEU A 60 7.08 -11.52 4.25
C LEU A 60 7.05 -12.13 5.64
N GLU A 61 8.22 -12.54 6.14
CA GLU A 61 8.34 -13.03 7.52
C GLU A 61 7.78 -12.00 8.51
N PRO A 62 7.16 -12.43 9.62
CA PRO A 62 6.51 -11.58 10.60
C PRO A 62 7.36 -10.41 11.09
#